data_AF-A0A7K2YQ74-F1
#
_entry.id   AF-A0A7K2YQ74-F1
#
_cell.length_a   1.000
_cell.length_b   1.000
_cell.length_c   1.000
_cell.angle_alpha   90.00
_cell.angle_beta   90.00
_cell.angle_gamma   90.00
#
_symmetry.space_group_name_H-M   'P 1'
#
loop_
_entity.id
_entity.type
_entity.pdbx_description
1 polymer ?
#
loop_
_entity_poly.entity_id
_entity_poly.type
_entity_poly.pdbx_seq_one_letter_code
_entity_poly.pdbx_strand_id
1 'polypeptide(L)'
;MPTSHAPVLVTGATGRQGGAAARHLLAAGFLVRALVRNPTAAAAQELAHAGADLVRGDMTDLASLDVAIRGAHGVFSVQPTKGSAGTPADFTVEDEVRMGVTVAEAARSAGVRHVVYSSVGGVERAPEIRRWQSKARIEAHLEALGLPTTVLRPVRFMENLYDPRAAIRDGVLTDVFHPDIPVQLIAADDIGAFAALAFADPDHYLGRAVEIAGDELTMPRIAAAVTEATGRSVVYRPLPRAAFVDLDPDAVAGYDFGNGGGWRADIPALRELHPELTDFATWLSKADTAAVFHTPPDEAR
;
A
#
# COMPACT_ATOMS: atom_id res chain seq x y z
N MET A 1 -13.07 23.92 5.29
CA MET A 1 -12.84 22.51 5.69
C MET A 1 -13.91 22.13 6.69
N PRO A 2 -14.81 21.18 6.41
CA PRO A 2 -15.73 20.70 7.44
C PRO A 2 -14.89 19.88 8.43
N THR A 3 -14.46 20.51 9.52
CA THR A 3 -13.83 19.83 10.66
C THR A 3 -14.92 19.02 11.35
N SER A 4 -15.20 17.85 10.81
CA SER A 4 -15.92 16.81 11.51
C SER A 4 -15.22 16.58 12.86
N HIS A 5 -15.89 16.87 13.97
CA HIS A 5 -15.41 16.49 15.31
C HIS A 5 -15.36 14.96 15.51
N ALA A 6 -15.79 14.17 14.52
CA ALA A 6 -15.72 12.72 14.52
C ALA A 6 -14.41 12.24 13.84
N PRO A 7 -13.70 11.27 14.44
CA PRO A 7 -12.39 10.84 13.96
C PRO A 7 -12.45 9.97 12.71
N VAL A 8 -11.33 9.88 11.99
CA VAL A 8 -11.09 8.83 10.99
C VAL A 8 -10.42 7.66 11.69
N LEU A 9 -11.02 6.47 11.61
CA LEU A 9 -10.38 5.24 12.07
C LEU A 9 -9.37 4.77 11.01
N VAL A 10 -8.13 4.53 11.41
CA VAL A 10 -7.07 4.05 10.51
C VAL A 10 -6.69 2.62 10.89
N THR A 11 -6.96 1.65 10.00
CA THR A 11 -6.45 0.28 10.17
C THR A 11 -5.02 0.17 9.67
N GLY A 12 -4.29 -0.86 10.13
CA GLY A 12 -2.88 -1.03 9.76
C GLY A 12 -2.00 0.18 10.12
N ALA A 13 -2.39 0.96 11.14
CA ALA A 13 -1.81 2.25 11.46
C ALA A 13 -0.30 2.18 11.78
N THR A 14 0.19 1.09 12.35
CA THR A 14 1.63 0.90 12.61
C THR A 14 2.40 0.33 11.40
N GLY A 15 1.72 0.14 10.26
CA GLY A 15 2.33 -0.30 9.00
C GLY A 15 2.67 0.88 8.09
N ARG A 16 3.25 0.59 6.91
CA ARG A 16 3.69 1.63 5.96
C ARG A 16 2.54 2.53 5.48
N GLN A 17 1.49 1.92 4.94
CA GLN A 17 0.35 2.66 4.37
C GLN A 17 -0.51 3.32 5.44
N GLY A 18 -0.92 2.56 6.46
CA GLY A 18 -1.75 3.11 7.54
C GLY A 18 -1.02 4.18 8.36
N GLY A 19 0.28 4.03 8.59
CA GLY A 19 1.09 5.04 9.28
C GLY A 19 1.21 6.33 8.47
N ALA A 20 1.43 6.22 7.15
CA ALA A 20 1.39 7.37 6.26
C ALA A 20 0.02 8.06 6.28
N ALA A 21 -1.07 7.29 6.12
CA ALA A 21 -2.43 7.83 6.17
C ALA A 21 -2.71 8.54 7.49
N ALA A 22 -2.34 7.95 8.63
CA ALA A 22 -2.51 8.58 9.95
C ALA A 22 -1.76 9.92 10.05
N ARG A 23 -0.50 9.98 9.62
CA ARG A 23 0.30 11.22 9.67
C ARG A 23 -0.27 12.31 8.75
N HIS A 24 -0.64 11.97 7.52
CA HIS A 24 -1.21 12.92 6.56
C HIS A 24 -2.59 13.41 7.02
N LEU A 25 -3.42 12.54 7.59
CA LEU A 25 -4.70 12.94 8.19
C LEU A 25 -4.52 13.90 9.37
N LEU A 26 -3.58 13.61 10.28
CA LEU A 26 -3.25 14.51 11.39
C LEU A 26 -2.76 15.87 10.88
N ALA A 27 -1.86 15.88 9.89
CA ALA A 27 -1.34 17.10 9.28
C ALA A 27 -2.43 17.93 8.59
N ALA A 28 -3.43 17.27 7.99
CA ALA A 28 -4.61 17.91 7.41
C ALA A 28 -5.67 18.34 8.44
N GLY A 29 -5.41 18.12 9.75
CA GLY A 29 -6.28 18.56 10.84
C GLY A 29 -7.44 17.62 11.17
N PHE A 30 -7.43 16.38 10.66
CA PHE A 30 -8.40 15.37 11.07
C PHE A 30 -8.05 14.81 12.45
N LEU A 31 -9.09 14.48 13.22
CA LEU A 31 -8.93 13.62 14.39
C LEU A 31 -8.68 12.19 13.91
N VAL A 32 -7.57 11.59 14.34
CA VAL A 32 -7.20 10.24 13.93
C VAL A 32 -7.34 9.28 15.09
N ARG A 33 -8.05 8.17 14.85
CA ARG A 33 -8.07 7.02 15.74
C ARG A 33 -7.29 5.88 15.09
N ALA A 34 -6.17 5.50 15.68
CA ALA A 34 -5.30 4.44 15.16
C ALA A 34 -5.68 3.08 15.76
N LEU A 35 -6.14 2.14 14.93
CA LEU A 35 -6.39 0.76 15.34
C LEU A 35 -5.05 0.02 15.49
N VAL A 36 -4.75 -0.43 16.71
CA VAL A 36 -3.50 -1.12 17.03
C VAL A 36 -3.75 -2.39 17.83
N ARG A 37 -2.97 -3.45 17.58
CA ARG A 37 -3.05 -4.68 18.38
C ARG A 37 -2.32 -4.53 19.72
N ASN A 38 -1.17 -3.84 19.70
CA ASN A 38 -0.37 -3.52 20.86
C ASN A 38 -0.17 -2.00 20.98
N PRO A 39 -0.92 -1.32 21.87
CA PRO A 39 -0.78 0.13 22.07
C PRO A 39 0.59 0.56 22.59
N THR A 40 1.37 -0.30 23.24
CA THR A 40 2.68 0.06 23.80
C THR A 40 3.85 -0.14 22.83
N ALA A 41 3.60 -0.65 21.63
CA ALA A 41 4.63 -0.79 20.60
C ALA A 41 5.18 0.59 20.18
N ALA A 42 6.47 0.67 19.85
CA ALA A 42 7.13 1.93 19.49
C ALA A 42 6.38 2.72 18.39
N ALA A 43 6.04 2.06 17.28
CA ALA A 43 5.27 2.69 16.19
C ALA A 43 3.87 3.17 16.61
N ALA A 44 3.22 2.50 17.56
CA ALA A 44 1.94 2.96 18.09
C ALA A 44 2.13 4.21 18.96
N GLN A 45 3.17 4.21 19.80
CA GLN A 45 3.52 5.37 20.63
C GLN A 45 3.94 6.56 19.79
N GLU A 46 4.68 6.39 18.70
CA GLU A 46 5.01 7.46 17.75
C GLU A 46 3.74 8.15 17.21
N LEU A 47 2.71 7.38 16.84
CA LEU A 47 1.43 7.94 16.41
C LEU A 47 0.71 8.69 17.55
N ALA A 48 0.76 8.17 18.77
CA ALA A 48 0.18 8.85 19.93
C ALA A 48 0.87 10.20 20.19
N HIS A 49 2.20 10.25 20.11
CA HIS A 49 2.97 11.50 20.23
C HIS A 49 2.67 12.48 19.10
N ALA A 50 2.33 11.98 17.90
CA ALA A 50 1.89 12.80 16.78
C ALA A 50 0.43 13.29 16.92
N GLY A 51 -0.32 12.82 17.93
CA GLY A 51 -1.68 13.27 18.23
C GLY A 51 -2.80 12.30 17.84
N ALA A 52 -2.49 11.05 17.46
CA ALA A 52 -3.51 10.03 17.22
C ALA A 52 -4.03 9.41 18.52
N ASP A 53 -5.35 9.20 18.59
CA ASP A 53 -5.97 8.37 19.64
C ASP A 53 -5.72 6.89 19.34
N LEU A 54 -5.01 6.19 20.23
CA LEU A 54 -4.82 4.75 20.08
C LEU A 54 -6.04 3.99 20.56
N VAL A 55 -6.56 3.09 19.73
CA VAL A 55 -7.59 2.13 20.14
C VAL A 55 -7.10 0.71 19.92
N ARG A 56 -7.22 -0.13 20.95
CA ARG A 56 -6.89 -1.54 20.84
C ARG A 56 -7.97 -2.27 20.06
N GLY A 57 -7.59 -3.03 19.03
CA GLY A 57 -8.49 -3.95 18.34
C GLY A 57 -7.79 -4.80 17.29
N ASP A 58 -8.54 -5.72 16.71
CA ASP A 58 -8.07 -6.68 15.71
C ASP A 58 -9.07 -6.74 14.55
N MET A 59 -8.56 -6.74 13.31
CA MET A 59 -9.40 -6.77 12.10
C MET A 59 -10.16 -8.08 11.93
N THR A 60 -9.87 -9.09 12.75
CA THR A 60 -10.57 -10.38 12.78
C THR A 60 -11.63 -10.48 13.87
N ASP A 61 -11.70 -9.48 14.76
CA ASP A 61 -12.64 -9.43 15.88
C ASP A 61 -13.62 -8.26 15.69
N LEU A 62 -14.82 -8.58 15.20
CA LEU A 62 -15.88 -7.62 14.94
C LEU A 62 -16.27 -6.81 16.19
N ALA A 63 -16.29 -7.42 17.38
CA ALA A 63 -16.66 -6.72 18.60
C ALA A 63 -15.60 -5.66 18.97
N SER A 64 -14.32 -5.96 18.76
CA SER A 64 -13.25 -4.97 18.94
C SER A 64 -13.37 -3.82 17.93
N LEU A 65 -13.75 -4.12 16.68
CA LEU A 65 -13.95 -3.12 15.64
C LEU A 65 -15.16 -2.24 15.92
N ASP A 66 -16.27 -2.78 16.41
CA ASP A 66 -17.47 -2.03 16.81
C ASP A 66 -17.15 -0.98 17.89
N VAL A 67 -16.25 -1.31 18.82
CA VAL A 67 -15.74 -0.34 19.80
C VAL A 67 -14.85 0.70 19.13
N ALA A 68 -13.92 0.26 18.28
CA ALA A 68 -12.95 1.14 17.64
C ALA A 68 -13.60 2.15 16.68
N ILE A 69 -14.62 1.75 15.93
CA ILE A 69 -15.23 2.58 14.90
C ILE A 69 -16.31 3.51 15.44
N ARG A 70 -16.75 3.32 16.69
CA ARG A 70 -17.87 4.08 17.26
C ARG A 70 -17.65 5.58 17.16
N GLY A 71 -18.60 6.25 16.53
CA GLY A 71 -18.59 7.70 16.33
C GLY A 71 -17.56 8.19 15.32
N ALA A 72 -16.94 7.29 14.54
CA ALA A 72 -16.02 7.67 13.47
C ALA A 72 -16.77 8.32 12.30
N HIS A 73 -16.13 9.31 11.68
CA HIS A 73 -16.59 9.90 10.43
C HIS A 73 -16.33 8.96 9.25
N GLY A 74 -15.17 8.31 9.25
CA GLY A 74 -14.70 7.49 8.15
C GLY A 74 -13.66 6.48 8.57
N VAL A 75 -13.28 5.62 7.62
CA VAL A 75 -12.31 4.54 7.85
C VAL A 75 -11.29 4.52 6.71
N PHE A 76 -10.01 4.61 7.04
CA PHE A 76 -8.95 4.15 6.14
C PHE A 76 -8.74 2.66 6.37
N SER A 77 -9.06 1.84 5.36
CA SER A 77 -9.05 0.39 5.43
C SER A 77 -7.90 -0.18 4.59
N VAL A 78 -6.97 -0.84 5.26
CA VAL A 78 -5.86 -1.60 4.65
C VAL A 78 -5.62 -2.88 5.45
N GLN A 79 -5.42 -3.99 4.75
CA GLN A 79 -5.08 -5.29 5.31
C GLN A 79 -3.65 -5.69 4.92
N PRO A 80 -2.98 -6.54 5.71
CA PRO A 80 -1.77 -7.19 5.25
C PRO A 80 -2.12 -8.22 4.14
N THR A 81 -1.17 -8.47 3.24
CA THR A 81 -1.26 -9.50 2.19
C THR A 81 -0.25 -10.61 2.47
N LYS A 82 -0.52 -11.83 1.98
CA LYS A 82 0.40 -12.97 2.07
C LYS A 82 1.84 -12.59 1.71
N GLY A 83 2.77 -12.90 2.63
CA GLY A 83 4.20 -12.66 2.43
C GLY A 83 4.65 -11.22 2.71
N SER A 84 3.76 -10.35 3.18
CA SER A 84 4.15 -9.04 3.73
C SER A 84 4.74 -9.19 5.15
N ALA A 85 5.56 -8.22 5.55
CA ALA A 85 6.21 -8.26 6.86
C ALA A 85 5.15 -8.34 7.99
N GLY A 86 5.33 -9.27 8.92
CA GLY A 86 4.42 -9.47 10.04
C GLY A 86 3.21 -10.37 9.78
N THR A 87 3.07 -10.95 8.58
CA THR A 87 2.10 -12.03 8.34
C THR A 87 2.69 -13.40 8.68
N PRO A 88 1.91 -14.29 9.33
CA PRO A 88 2.26 -15.72 9.46
C PRO A 88 2.54 -16.39 8.09
N ALA A 89 3.32 -17.47 8.11
CA ALA A 89 3.67 -18.21 6.89
C ALA A 89 2.44 -18.85 6.20
N ASP A 90 1.43 -19.19 7.00
CA ASP A 90 0.16 -19.76 6.58
C ASP A 90 -0.92 -18.70 6.28
N PHE A 91 -0.59 -17.40 6.30
CA PHE A 91 -1.54 -16.34 5.97
C PHE A 91 -2.04 -16.47 4.53
N THR A 92 -3.36 -16.48 4.36
CA THR A 92 -4.01 -16.77 3.08
C THR A 92 -4.73 -15.55 2.49
N VAL A 93 -5.15 -15.69 1.22
CA VAL A 93 -6.07 -14.75 0.58
C VAL A 93 -7.39 -14.65 1.35
N GLU A 94 -7.89 -15.76 1.93
CA GLU A 94 -9.13 -15.75 2.72
C GLU A 94 -8.99 -15.01 4.04
N ASP A 95 -7.80 -15.02 4.66
CA ASP A 95 -7.55 -14.21 5.86
C ASP A 95 -7.62 -12.72 5.57
N GLU A 96 -7.04 -12.29 4.44
CA GLU A 96 -7.13 -10.91 3.98
C GLU A 96 -8.59 -10.51 3.71
N VAL A 97 -9.35 -11.35 2.98
CA VAL A 97 -10.78 -11.12 2.70
C VAL A 97 -11.57 -11.01 3.99
N ARG A 98 -11.38 -11.95 4.92
CA ARG A 98 -12.08 -11.96 6.21
C ARG A 98 -11.81 -10.68 6.99
N MET A 99 -10.56 -10.21 7.05
CA MET A 99 -10.23 -8.94 7.69
C MET A 99 -10.92 -7.76 7.00
N GLY A 100 -10.85 -7.66 5.67
CA GLY A 100 -11.48 -6.56 4.92
C GLY A 100 -12.99 -6.52 5.05
N VAL A 101 -13.65 -7.68 4.95
CA VAL A 101 -15.11 -7.84 5.14
C VAL A 101 -15.51 -7.46 6.56
N THR A 102 -14.76 -7.88 7.58
CA THR A 102 -15.09 -7.54 8.97
C THR A 102 -15.00 -6.04 9.22
N VAL A 103 -13.98 -5.37 8.68
CA VAL A 103 -13.86 -3.90 8.74
C VAL A 103 -15.01 -3.22 8.01
N ALA A 104 -15.42 -3.74 6.85
CA ALA A 104 -16.56 -3.21 6.09
C ALA A 104 -17.90 -3.37 6.84
N GLU A 105 -18.15 -4.52 7.47
CA GLU A 105 -19.36 -4.72 8.27
C GLU A 105 -19.41 -3.82 9.50
N ALA A 106 -18.28 -3.62 10.19
CA ALA A 106 -18.17 -2.67 11.29
C ALA A 106 -18.45 -1.24 10.80
N ALA A 107 -17.90 -0.86 9.64
CA ALA A 107 -18.13 0.43 9.01
C ALA A 107 -19.60 0.69 8.69
N ARG A 108 -20.27 -0.29 8.07
CA ARG A 108 -21.70 -0.23 7.79
C ARG A 108 -22.52 -0.10 9.07
N SER A 109 -22.23 -0.93 10.06
CA SER A 109 -22.96 -0.95 11.34
C SER A 109 -22.83 0.37 12.11
N ALA A 110 -21.67 1.02 12.00
CA ALA A 110 -21.41 2.32 12.62
C ALA A 110 -21.94 3.52 11.83
N GLY A 111 -22.41 3.30 10.59
CA GLY A 111 -22.90 4.37 9.72
C GLY A 111 -21.83 5.39 9.34
N VAL A 112 -20.59 4.94 9.10
CA VAL A 112 -19.53 5.87 8.66
C VAL A 112 -19.89 6.52 7.32
N ARG A 113 -19.48 7.77 7.14
CA ARG A 113 -19.83 8.56 5.95
C ARG A 113 -18.88 8.35 4.78
N HIS A 114 -17.69 7.78 5.02
CA HIS A 114 -16.68 7.58 3.98
C HIS A 114 -15.71 6.46 4.36
N VAL A 115 -15.55 5.46 3.51
CA VAL A 115 -14.47 4.48 3.57
C VAL A 115 -13.45 4.79 2.47
N VAL A 116 -12.18 4.95 2.84
CA VAL A 116 -11.08 4.96 1.88
C VAL A 116 -10.39 3.60 1.96
N TYR A 117 -10.52 2.80 0.92
CA TYR A 117 -9.99 1.44 0.87
C TYR A 117 -8.71 1.39 0.03
N SER A 118 -7.65 0.82 0.60
CA SER A 118 -6.39 0.57 -0.11
C SER A 118 -6.40 -0.81 -0.78
N SER A 119 -6.68 -0.82 -2.08
CA SER A 119 -6.63 -1.98 -2.97
C SER A 119 -5.25 -2.10 -3.67
N VAL A 120 -5.23 -2.37 -4.98
CA VAL A 120 -4.03 -2.51 -5.81
C VAL A 120 -4.33 -2.11 -7.26
N GLY A 121 -3.37 -1.46 -7.91
CA GLY A 121 -3.46 -1.09 -9.32
C GLY A 121 -3.64 -2.32 -10.24
N GLY A 122 -4.56 -2.20 -11.20
CA GLY A 122 -4.82 -3.23 -12.20
C GLY A 122 -5.68 -4.41 -11.75
N VAL A 123 -6.21 -4.41 -10.52
CA VAL A 123 -7.04 -5.50 -9.97
C VAL A 123 -8.23 -5.87 -10.86
N GLU A 124 -8.84 -4.90 -11.53
CA GLU A 124 -9.96 -5.09 -12.45
C GLU A 124 -9.56 -5.59 -13.85
N ARG A 125 -8.27 -5.56 -14.17
CA ARG A 125 -7.69 -5.94 -15.47
C ARG A 125 -6.87 -7.22 -15.41
N ALA A 126 -6.59 -7.73 -14.21
CA ALA A 126 -5.70 -8.86 -13.97
C ALA A 126 -6.35 -9.97 -13.11
N PRO A 127 -7.50 -10.54 -13.53
CA PRO A 127 -8.20 -11.56 -12.76
C PRO A 127 -7.38 -12.84 -12.50
N GLU A 128 -6.37 -13.10 -13.33
CA GLU A 128 -5.45 -14.23 -13.18
C GLU A 128 -4.49 -14.12 -11.98
N ILE A 129 -4.28 -12.92 -11.43
CA ILE A 129 -3.42 -12.72 -10.24
C ILE A 129 -4.23 -13.06 -8.99
N ARG A 130 -4.17 -14.31 -8.53
CA ARG A 130 -5.03 -14.80 -7.43
C ARG A 130 -4.80 -14.04 -6.12
N ARG A 131 -3.57 -13.64 -5.81
CA ARG A 131 -3.27 -12.81 -4.62
C ARG A 131 -3.94 -11.43 -4.62
N TRP A 132 -4.41 -10.93 -5.76
CA TRP A 132 -5.16 -9.67 -5.84
C TRP A 132 -6.67 -9.88 -5.73
N GLN A 133 -7.13 -11.13 -5.83
CA GLN A 133 -8.55 -11.46 -5.69
C GLN A 133 -9.09 -11.17 -4.28
N SER A 134 -8.24 -11.15 -3.26
CA SER A 134 -8.67 -10.66 -1.93
C SER A 134 -9.20 -9.23 -2.03
N LYS A 135 -8.45 -8.35 -2.68
CA LYS A 135 -8.79 -6.94 -2.85
C LYS A 135 -10.01 -6.75 -3.73
N ALA A 136 -10.10 -7.46 -4.85
CA ALA A 136 -11.28 -7.44 -5.72
C ALA A 136 -12.56 -7.83 -4.95
N ARG A 137 -12.49 -8.88 -4.12
CA ARG A 137 -13.62 -9.32 -3.30
C ARG A 137 -13.99 -8.32 -2.21
N ILE A 138 -13.01 -7.64 -1.63
CA ILE A 138 -13.26 -6.59 -0.62
C ILE A 138 -13.89 -5.36 -1.29
N GLU A 139 -13.41 -4.94 -2.47
CA GLU A 139 -14.04 -3.86 -3.26
C GLU A 139 -15.51 -4.18 -3.55
N ALA A 140 -15.78 -5.38 -4.08
CA ALA A 140 -17.14 -5.83 -4.39
C ALA A 140 -18.03 -5.91 -3.12
N HIS A 141 -17.47 -6.30 -1.98
CA HIS A 141 -18.20 -6.33 -0.72
C HIS A 141 -18.56 -4.93 -0.22
N LEU A 142 -17.62 -3.98 -0.29
CA LEU A 142 -17.88 -2.57 0.07
C LEU A 142 -19.00 -1.98 -0.80
N GLU A 143 -18.98 -2.26 -2.11
CA GLU A 143 -20.04 -1.87 -3.04
C GLU A 143 -21.39 -2.53 -2.69
N ALA A 144 -21.40 -3.85 -2.44
CA ALA A 144 -22.62 -4.58 -2.08
C ALA A 144 -23.27 -4.08 -0.77
N LEU A 145 -22.48 -3.56 0.16
CA LEU A 145 -22.98 -2.93 1.39
C LEU A 145 -23.51 -1.50 1.18
N GLY A 146 -23.34 -0.92 -0.02
CA GLY A 146 -23.70 0.46 -0.31
C GLY A 146 -22.90 1.48 0.51
N LEU A 147 -21.68 1.13 0.94
CA LEU A 147 -20.82 2.02 1.71
C LEU A 147 -20.29 3.15 0.82
N PRO A 148 -20.35 4.43 1.25
CA PRO A 148 -19.73 5.52 0.50
C PRO A 148 -18.21 5.32 0.48
N THR A 149 -17.67 4.91 -0.66
CA THR A 149 -16.30 4.38 -0.73
C THR A 149 -15.47 5.11 -1.79
N THR A 150 -14.22 5.40 -1.45
CA THR A 150 -13.15 5.68 -2.41
C THR A 150 -12.17 4.52 -2.37
N VAL A 151 -11.80 4.00 -3.54
CA VAL A 151 -10.78 2.96 -3.63
C VAL A 151 -9.48 3.58 -4.15
N LEU A 152 -8.41 3.45 -3.39
CA LEU A 152 -7.05 3.75 -3.84
C LEU A 152 -6.40 2.47 -4.31
N ARG A 153 -5.89 2.46 -5.54
CA ARG A 153 -5.26 1.32 -6.20
C ARG A 153 -3.78 1.62 -6.43
N PRO A 154 -2.93 1.51 -5.41
CA PRO A 154 -1.52 1.83 -5.56
C PRO A 154 -0.80 0.81 -6.44
N VAL A 155 0.17 1.30 -7.20
CA VAL A 155 1.05 0.51 -8.09
C VAL A 155 2.21 -0.12 -7.31
N ARG A 156 3.31 -0.51 -7.98
CA ARG A 156 4.51 -1.04 -7.31
C ARG A 156 5.08 -0.03 -6.32
N PHE A 157 5.36 -0.46 -5.09
CA PHE A 157 5.93 0.44 -4.09
C PHE A 157 7.41 0.68 -4.38
N MET A 158 7.88 1.91 -4.17
CA MET A 158 9.31 2.23 -4.21
C MET A 158 10.05 1.45 -3.11
N GLU A 159 9.40 1.26 -1.95
CA GLU A 159 9.89 0.49 -0.81
C GLU A 159 10.11 -1.00 -1.10
N ASN A 160 9.66 -1.53 -2.24
CA ASN A 160 9.96 -2.91 -2.63
C ASN A 160 11.47 -3.14 -2.82
N LEU A 161 12.27 -2.09 -2.99
CA LEU A 161 13.73 -2.21 -2.97
C LEU A 161 14.30 -2.64 -1.61
N TYR A 162 13.53 -2.48 -0.53
CA TYR A 162 13.89 -3.01 0.79
C TYR A 162 13.44 -4.46 1.01
N ASP A 163 12.64 -5.05 0.11
CA ASP A 163 12.23 -6.45 0.24
C ASP A 163 13.45 -7.32 -0.10
N PRO A 164 13.92 -8.20 0.81
CA PRO A 164 15.05 -9.09 0.53
C PRO A 164 14.87 -9.95 -0.74
N ARG A 165 13.62 -10.22 -1.17
CA ARG A 165 13.33 -10.97 -2.41
C ARG A 165 13.55 -10.15 -3.69
N ALA A 166 13.51 -8.82 -3.60
CA ALA A 166 13.71 -7.88 -4.70
C ALA A 166 14.92 -6.94 -4.48
N ALA A 167 15.69 -7.18 -3.42
CA ALA A 167 16.85 -6.39 -3.04
C ALA A 167 18.03 -6.60 -3.99
N ILE A 168 18.94 -5.62 -3.99
CA ILE A 168 20.15 -5.67 -4.80
C ILE A 168 21.16 -6.60 -4.12
N ARG A 169 21.57 -7.65 -4.84
CA ARG A 169 22.55 -8.66 -4.39
C ARG A 169 23.77 -8.61 -5.29
N ASP A 170 24.95 -8.43 -4.70
CA ASP A 170 26.22 -8.34 -5.43
C ASP A 170 26.21 -7.32 -6.60
N GLY A 171 25.54 -6.19 -6.40
CA GLY A 171 25.38 -5.15 -7.42
C GLY A 171 24.39 -5.50 -8.54
N VAL A 172 23.58 -6.54 -8.38
CA VAL A 172 22.56 -6.95 -9.35
C VAL A 172 21.16 -6.72 -8.80
N LEU A 173 20.37 -5.91 -9.51
CA LEU A 173 18.93 -5.78 -9.31
C LEU A 173 18.22 -6.81 -10.22
N THR A 174 17.39 -7.66 -9.63
CA THR A 174 16.58 -8.65 -10.38
C THR A 174 15.09 -8.40 -10.17
N ASP A 175 14.32 -8.47 -11.25
CA ASP A 175 12.86 -8.34 -11.21
C ASP A 175 12.28 -9.04 -12.47
N VAL A 176 10.95 -9.14 -12.57
CA VAL A 176 10.23 -9.82 -13.65
C VAL A 176 10.07 -8.99 -14.92
N PHE A 177 10.29 -7.68 -14.84
CA PHE A 177 10.01 -6.75 -15.94
C PHE A 177 11.06 -6.82 -17.05
N HIS A 178 10.64 -6.72 -18.31
CA HIS A 178 11.57 -6.57 -19.41
C HIS A 178 12.31 -5.22 -19.30
N PRO A 179 13.58 -5.15 -19.72
CA PRO A 179 14.39 -3.93 -19.57
C PRO A 179 13.79 -2.67 -20.23
N ASP A 180 13.01 -2.85 -21.28
CA ASP A 180 12.42 -1.76 -22.06
C ASP A 180 10.99 -1.41 -21.63
N ILE A 181 10.41 -2.14 -20.68
CA ILE A 181 9.06 -1.90 -20.18
C ILE A 181 9.13 -0.93 -19.00
N PRO A 182 8.48 0.25 -19.09
CA PRO A 182 8.37 1.14 -17.95
C PRO A 182 7.44 0.56 -16.88
N VAL A 183 7.76 0.84 -15.63
CA VAL A 183 7.03 0.36 -14.45
C VAL A 183 6.62 1.54 -13.60
N GLN A 184 5.33 1.63 -13.30
CA GLN A 184 4.82 2.67 -12.41
C GLN A 184 5.16 2.37 -10.95
N LEU A 185 5.61 3.41 -10.25
CA LEU A 185 6.09 3.37 -8.88
C LEU A 185 5.29 4.34 -8.01
N ILE A 186 5.08 4.00 -6.75
CA ILE A 186 4.47 4.88 -5.74
C ILE A 186 5.24 4.81 -4.43
N ALA A 187 5.46 5.95 -3.77
CA ALA A 187 5.97 5.96 -2.40
C ALA A 187 4.81 5.64 -1.44
N ALA A 188 5.05 4.80 -0.43
CA ALA A 188 4.01 4.46 0.54
C ALA A 188 3.47 5.70 1.28
N ASP A 189 4.29 6.75 1.41
CA ASP A 189 3.87 8.02 2.01
C ASP A 189 2.79 8.75 1.20
N ASP A 190 2.89 8.75 -0.14
CA ASP A 190 1.90 9.37 -1.02
C ASP A 190 0.56 8.64 -1.03
N ILE A 191 0.53 7.34 -0.71
CA ILE A 191 -0.73 6.61 -0.49
C ILE A 191 -1.48 7.23 0.70
N GLY A 192 -0.74 7.63 1.74
CA GLY A 192 -1.28 8.36 2.88
C GLY A 192 -1.78 9.76 2.50
N ALA A 193 -1.04 10.47 1.65
CA ALA A 193 -1.45 11.77 1.12
C ALA A 193 -2.77 11.66 0.34
N PHE A 194 -2.89 10.70 -0.58
CA PHE A 194 -4.14 10.45 -1.31
C PHE A 194 -5.29 10.01 -0.40
N ALA A 195 -5.02 9.28 0.68
CA ALA A 195 -6.04 8.96 1.66
C ALA A 195 -6.57 10.23 2.35
N ALA A 196 -5.69 11.14 2.77
CA ALA A 196 -6.09 12.41 3.36
C ALA A 196 -6.84 13.31 2.36
N LEU A 197 -6.38 13.38 1.10
CA LEU A 197 -7.08 14.10 0.02
C LEU A 197 -8.49 13.54 -0.21
N ALA A 198 -8.65 12.22 -0.22
CA ALA A 198 -9.95 11.58 -0.37
C ALA A 198 -10.94 11.99 0.73
N PHE A 199 -10.50 12.03 2.00
CA PHE A 199 -11.35 12.51 3.09
C PHE A 199 -11.59 14.02 3.08
N ALA A 200 -10.65 14.82 2.56
CA ALA A 200 -10.75 16.28 2.52
C ALA A 200 -11.64 16.78 1.38
N ASP A 201 -11.70 16.06 0.26
CA ASP A 201 -12.48 16.39 -0.93
C ASP A 201 -13.39 15.21 -1.36
N PRO A 202 -14.40 14.87 -0.55
CA PRO A 202 -15.28 13.74 -0.84
C PRO A 202 -16.04 13.90 -2.17
N ASP A 203 -16.32 15.13 -2.61
CA ASP A 203 -17.00 15.39 -3.89
C ASP A 203 -16.14 14.94 -5.09
N HIS A 204 -14.82 15.08 -4.99
CA HIS A 204 -13.90 14.60 -6.02
C HIS A 204 -13.71 13.08 -5.98
N TYR A 205 -13.74 12.44 -4.80
CA TYR A 205 -13.25 11.07 -4.61
C TYR A 205 -14.32 10.00 -4.33
N LEU A 206 -15.49 10.35 -3.78
CA LEU A 206 -16.52 9.36 -3.43
C LEU A 206 -17.03 8.61 -4.67
N GLY A 207 -17.17 7.30 -4.52
CA GLY A 207 -17.62 6.40 -5.59
C GLY A 207 -16.58 6.12 -6.66
N ARG A 208 -15.34 6.61 -6.52
CA ARG A 208 -14.27 6.43 -7.51
C ARG A 208 -13.23 5.42 -7.03
N ALA A 209 -12.70 4.67 -7.99
CA ALA A 209 -11.47 3.93 -7.85
C ALA A 209 -10.35 4.67 -8.60
N VAL A 210 -9.24 4.94 -7.93
CA VAL A 210 -8.13 5.74 -8.45
C VAL A 210 -6.85 4.92 -8.39
N GLU A 211 -6.27 4.63 -9.55
CA GLU A 211 -4.93 4.04 -9.63
C GLU A 211 -3.89 5.12 -9.35
N ILE A 212 -2.98 4.90 -8.39
CA ILE A 212 -2.05 5.93 -7.90
C ILE A 212 -0.59 5.53 -8.10
N ALA A 213 0.16 6.39 -8.80
CA ALA A 213 1.59 6.30 -9.07
C ALA A 213 2.23 7.68 -8.98
N GLY A 214 3.50 7.75 -8.57
CA GLY A 214 4.31 8.97 -8.48
C GLY A 214 5.41 9.08 -9.54
N ASP A 215 5.82 7.95 -10.11
CA ASP A 215 6.84 7.90 -11.17
C ASP A 215 6.62 6.70 -12.09
N GLU A 216 7.29 6.70 -13.25
CA GLU A 216 7.25 5.62 -14.23
C GLU A 216 8.64 5.44 -14.86
N LEU A 217 9.31 4.33 -14.52
CA LEU A 217 10.70 4.07 -14.93
C LEU A 217 10.89 2.62 -15.37
N THR A 218 11.75 2.42 -16.36
CA THR A 218 12.28 1.09 -16.69
C THR A 218 13.21 0.61 -15.57
N MET A 219 13.30 -0.70 -15.33
CA MET A 219 14.20 -1.27 -14.32
C MET A 219 15.70 -0.89 -14.50
N PRO A 220 16.27 -0.77 -15.71
CA PRO A 220 17.62 -0.21 -15.90
C PRO A 220 17.78 1.22 -15.41
N ARG A 221 16.76 2.09 -15.58
CA ARG A 221 16.76 3.46 -15.05
C ARG A 221 16.70 3.48 -13.53
N ILE A 222 15.94 2.58 -12.92
CA ILE A 222 15.93 2.40 -11.46
C ILE A 222 17.32 1.99 -10.96
N ALA A 223 17.96 1.01 -11.59
CA ALA A 223 19.33 0.60 -11.25
C ALA A 223 20.35 1.74 -11.42
N ALA A 224 20.23 2.55 -12.48
CA ALA A 224 21.08 3.71 -12.69
C ALA A 224 20.88 4.78 -11.61
N ALA A 225 19.63 5.09 -11.24
CA ALA A 225 19.33 6.05 -10.19
C ALA A 225 19.85 5.58 -8.81
N VAL A 226 19.74 4.30 -8.50
CA VAL A 226 20.37 3.74 -7.28
C VAL A 226 21.90 3.84 -7.34
N THR A 227 22.51 3.58 -8.51
CA THR A 227 23.96 3.73 -8.70
C THR A 227 24.41 5.16 -8.43
N GLU A 228 23.69 6.14 -8.98
CA GLU A 228 23.98 7.56 -8.78
C GLU A 228 23.82 7.98 -7.31
N ALA A 229 22.72 7.59 -6.66
CA ALA A 229 22.45 7.95 -5.27
C ALA A 229 23.42 7.32 -4.26
N THR A 230 24.00 6.15 -4.58
CA THR A 230 24.80 5.35 -3.64
C THR A 230 26.30 5.31 -3.96
N GLY A 231 26.69 5.69 -5.18
CA GLY A 231 28.04 5.51 -5.69
C GLY A 231 28.45 4.05 -5.91
N ARG A 232 27.53 3.08 -5.74
CA ARG A 232 27.79 1.64 -5.91
C ARG A 232 27.20 1.18 -7.23
N SER A 233 27.98 0.51 -8.07
CA SER A 233 27.50 0.00 -9.37
C SER A 233 26.35 -0.98 -9.20
N VAL A 234 25.20 -0.68 -9.81
CA VAL A 234 24.03 -1.57 -9.88
C VAL A 234 23.68 -1.84 -11.33
N VAL A 235 23.55 -3.12 -11.69
CA VAL A 235 23.09 -3.54 -13.01
C VAL A 235 21.77 -4.27 -12.89
N TYR A 236 20.86 -4.02 -13.84
CA TYR A 236 19.60 -4.73 -13.91
C TYR A 236 19.75 -6.05 -14.69
N ARG A 237 19.19 -7.14 -14.17
CA ARG A 237 19.05 -8.43 -14.88
C ARG A 237 17.62 -8.94 -14.76
N PRO A 238 16.87 -9.03 -15.87
CA PRO A 238 15.49 -9.53 -15.83
C PRO A 238 15.48 -11.04 -15.56
N LEU A 239 14.49 -11.48 -14.80
CA LEU A 239 14.22 -12.91 -14.62
C LEU A 239 13.41 -13.42 -15.82
N PRO A 240 13.79 -14.54 -16.46
CA PRO A 240 13.04 -15.07 -17.58
C PRO A 240 11.70 -15.66 -17.10
N ARG A 241 10.63 -15.50 -17.88
CA ARG A 241 9.31 -16.08 -17.58
C ARG A 241 9.38 -17.57 -17.22
N ALA A 242 10.24 -18.32 -17.91
CA ALA A 242 10.45 -19.76 -17.71
C ALA A 242 10.87 -20.11 -16.26
N ALA A 243 11.47 -19.18 -15.52
CA ALA A 243 11.84 -19.40 -14.12
C ALA A 243 10.62 -19.56 -13.18
N PHE A 244 9.42 -19.18 -13.62
CA PHE A 244 8.22 -19.16 -12.77
C PHE A 244 7.17 -20.22 -13.12
N VAL A 245 7.27 -20.83 -14.31
CA VAL A 245 6.23 -21.71 -14.87
C VAL A 245 5.91 -22.90 -13.95
N ASP A 246 6.92 -23.44 -13.27
CA ASP A 246 6.78 -24.60 -12.38
C ASP A 246 6.67 -24.24 -10.89
N LEU A 247 6.71 -22.94 -10.55
CA LEU A 247 6.75 -22.48 -9.15
C LEU A 247 5.38 -22.06 -8.62
N ASP A 248 4.75 -21.08 -9.27
CA ASP A 248 3.49 -20.48 -8.82
C ASP A 248 2.76 -19.83 -10.01
N PRO A 249 1.52 -20.25 -10.32
CA PRO A 249 0.68 -19.57 -11.30
C PRO A 249 0.55 -18.05 -11.07
N ASP A 250 0.59 -17.58 -9.82
CA ASP A 250 0.54 -16.14 -9.52
C ASP A 250 1.80 -15.40 -9.97
N ALA A 251 2.96 -16.08 -9.96
CA ALA A 251 4.21 -15.49 -10.42
C ALA A 251 4.22 -15.32 -11.95
N VAL A 252 3.68 -16.30 -12.68
CA VAL A 252 3.49 -16.21 -14.13
C VAL A 252 2.49 -15.12 -14.48
N ALA A 253 1.35 -15.07 -13.79
CA ALA A 253 0.34 -14.03 -13.96
C ALA A 253 0.92 -12.62 -13.69
N GLY A 254 1.69 -12.46 -12.60
CA GLY A 254 2.37 -11.19 -12.30
C GLY A 254 3.40 -10.80 -13.34
N TYR A 255 4.14 -11.77 -13.89
CA TYR A 255 5.06 -11.55 -15.02
C TYR A 255 4.31 -11.04 -16.25
N ASP A 256 3.23 -11.73 -16.63
CA ASP A 256 2.46 -11.41 -17.84
C ASP A 256 1.75 -10.06 -17.71
N PHE A 257 1.20 -9.74 -16.54
CA PHE A 257 0.63 -8.42 -16.25
C PHE A 257 1.68 -7.32 -16.37
N GLY A 258 2.82 -7.47 -15.68
CA GLY A 258 3.87 -6.45 -15.64
C GLY A 258 4.45 -6.15 -17.02
N ASN A 259 4.56 -7.18 -17.87
CA ASN A 259 5.11 -7.07 -19.22
C ASN A 259 4.06 -6.83 -20.31
N GLY A 260 2.76 -6.97 -19.99
CA GLY A 260 1.62 -6.80 -20.91
C GLY A 260 0.95 -5.42 -20.84
N GLY A 261 1.62 -4.42 -20.27
CA GLY A 261 1.10 -3.05 -20.13
C GLY A 261 0.58 -2.69 -18.74
N GLY A 262 0.76 -3.56 -17.75
CA GLY A 262 0.77 -3.31 -16.31
C GLY A 262 -0.19 -2.25 -15.76
N TRP A 263 0.38 -1.40 -14.90
CA TRP A 263 -0.31 -0.29 -14.24
C TRP A 263 -0.53 0.89 -15.19
N ARG A 264 -1.62 1.64 -14.97
CA ARG A 264 -2.09 2.70 -15.87
C ARG A 264 -2.57 3.95 -15.14
N ALA A 265 -1.95 4.29 -14.01
CA ALA A 265 -2.22 5.54 -13.32
C ALA A 265 -1.87 6.76 -14.20
N ASP A 266 -2.70 7.80 -14.15
CA ASP A 266 -2.48 9.07 -14.84
C ASP A 266 -1.62 10.00 -13.95
N ILE A 267 -0.30 9.82 -14.01
CA ILE A 267 0.66 10.56 -13.15
C ILE A 267 0.54 12.08 -13.30
N PRO A 268 0.40 12.67 -14.51
CA PRO A 268 0.15 14.10 -14.64
C PRO A 268 -1.08 14.58 -13.87
N ALA A 269 -2.23 13.91 -14.01
CA ALA A 269 -3.45 14.28 -13.29
C ALA A 269 -3.29 14.10 -11.76
N LEU A 270 -2.60 13.03 -11.33
CA LEU A 270 -2.30 12.81 -9.91
C LEU A 270 -1.40 13.92 -9.34
N ARG A 271 -0.46 14.44 -10.12
CA ARG A 271 0.43 15.54 -9.74
C ARG A 271 -0.30 16.89 -9.67
N GLU A 272 -1.37 17.07 -10.45
CA GLU A 272 -2.25 18.24 -10.29
C GLU A 272 -3.00 18.21 -8.95
N LEU A 273 -3.42 17.02 -8.50
CA LEU A 273 -4.09 16.83 -7.21
C LEU A 273 -3.12 16.87 -6.02
N HIS A 274 -1.90 16.37 -6.20
CA HIS A 274 -0.84 16.33 -5.21
C HIS A 274 0.47 16.85 -5.83
N PRO A 275 0.73 18.17 -5.82
CA PRO A 275 1.92 18.75 -6.47
C PRO A 275 3.25 18.24 -5.89
N GLU A 276 3.24 17.78 -4.63
CA GLU A 276 4.41 17.20 -3.95
C GLU A 276 4.54 15.68 -4.18
N LEU A 277 3.78 15.11 -5.13
CA LEU A 277 3.84 13.70 -5.50
C LEU A 277 5.28 13.25 -5.77
N THR A 278 5.72 12.26 -4.99
CA THR A 278 7.11 11.85 -4.90
C THR A 278 7.51 11.08 -6.16
N ASP A 279 8.49 11.61 -6.89
CA ASP A 279 9.19 10.85 -7.93
C ASP A 279 10.27 9.93 -7.31
N PHE A 280 10.80 8.99 -8.10
CA PHE A 280 11.72 7.99 -7.57
C PHE A 280 13.04 8.59 -7.08
N ALA A 281 13.54 9.65 -7.73
CA ALA A 281 14.75 10.34 -7.31
C ALA A 281 14.56 11.04 -5.95
N THR A 282 13.43 11.71 -5.75
CA THR A 282 13.05 12.35 -4.49
C THR A 282 12.90 11.31 -3.39
N TRP A 283 12.27 10.17 -3.68
CA TRP A 283 12.18 9.06 -2.74
C TRP A 283 13.57 8.54 -2.33
N LEU A 284 14.46 8.31 -3.30
CA LEU A 284 15.84 7.85 -3.04
C LEU A 284 16.62 8.82 -2.14
N SER A 285 16.41 10.14 -2.29
CA SER A 285 17.07 11.15 -1.44
C SER A 285 16.70 11.07 0.04
N LYS A 286 15.53 10.51 0.36
CA LYS A 286 14.99 10.35 1.71
C LYS A 286 15.08 8.90 2.22
N ALA A 287 15.38 7.96 1.32
CA ALA A 287 15.45 6.54 1.58
C ALA A 287 16.67 6.17 2.43
N ASP A 288 16.55 5.08 3.19
CA ASP A 288 17.72 4.40 3.74
C ASP A 288 18.38 3.62 2.61
N THR A 289 19.24 4.29 1.86
CA THR A 289 19.92 3.71 0.69
C THR A 289 20.93 2.62 1.06
N ALA A 290 21.24 2.40 2.35
CA ALA A 290 21.99 1.22 2.77
C ALA A 290 21.10 -0.03 2.76
N ALA A 291 19.83 0.10 3.15
CA ALA A 291 18.87 -1.00 3.25
C ALA A 291 18.40 -1.56 1.90
N VAL A 292 18.71 -0.90 0.77
CA VAL A 292 18.40 -1.43 -0.58
C VAL A 292 19.40 -2.51 -1.03
N PHE A 293 20.57 -2.58 -0.39
CA PHE A 293 21.57 -3.61 -0.64
C PHE A 293 21.45 -4.69 0.41
N HIS A 294 21.30 -5.93 -0.04
CA HIS A 294 21.22 -7.07 0.86
C HIS A 294 22.45 -7.95 0.69
N THR A 295 23.27 -8.00 1.74
CA THR A 295 24.32 -9.01 1.85
C THR A 295 23.65 -10.31 2.29
N PRO A 296 23.76 -11.42 1.54
CA PRO A 296 23.32 -12.71 2.07
C PRO A 296 24.07 -12.96 3.40
N PRO A 297 23.39 -13.50 4.43
CA PRO A 297 24.12 -13.97 5.61
C PRO A 297 25.16 -14.97 5.12
N ASP A 298 26.43 -14.79 5.54
CA ASP A 298 27.53 -15.67 5.17
C ASP A 298 27.04 -17.12 5.20
N GLU A 299 27.17 -17.83 4.07
CA GLU A 299 27.33 -19.27 4.10
C GLU A 299 28.60 -19.52 4.92
N ALA A 300 28.42 -19.63 6.23
CA ALA A 300 29.48 -19.97 7.16
C ALA A 300 30.10 -21.27 6.69
N ARG A 301 31.32 -21.14 6.15
CA ARG A 301 32.27 -22.23 5.96
C ARG A 301 32.52 -22.97 7.27
#